data_AF-A0AAD5VED3-F1
#
_entry.id   AF-A0AAD5VED3-F1
#
_cell.length_a   1.000
_cell.length_b   1.000
_cell.length_c   1.000
_cell.angle_alpha   90.00
_cell.angle_beta   90.00
_cell.angle_gamma   90.00
#
_symmetry.space_group_name_H-M   'P 1'
#
loop_
_entity.id
_entity.type
_entity.pdbx_description
1 polymer ?
#
loop_
_entity_poly.entity_id
_entity_poly.type
_entity_poly.pdbx_seq_one_letter_code
_entity_poly.pdbx_strand_id
1 'polypeptide(L)'
;MTLPRLLSPSLLRISTTSRLPASSSVSSPSIPANGAGQGDNGVGTSRTIVRFVVAQPRGDWERRIKLEQELYNDIIILPIHENMNDGKTHTFFSWASINAWVPPVYVNSTAPPPRFTYSNYTSSPPALAPHDPYAAWNDIASPNPMNWVRPDYVVKVDDDSFIMLAELEARLRVELHAKYEDKRYASALARAAAVKDASGGVTTMIDANPLAGTRTPIQLTDNDPLIYWGYLVTNKYHQFMAGELYALSWPLVDWVAKDPMVKGMTKGAEDKQTAKWMRIHPRRDEIRWTNERCWIYDHPRSGTVYAHGYLFPSEVTRVKQQLWDSYGQDGQKALREVSQSIANGNPSPTDWAHSSVSTFKVRYTPPLPDLSISHSVEALVEGSEMSLLREGELLDAYSRFGDLSINIGSPMTPEYAWAHREGRRTRYQGQRVGGTVAVHFIKKHVWFLETALALLEGDERSEHEMFQDRENANLVSAETNLDDAALLGDSNLLHPVHDPSIPT
;
A
#
# COMPACT_ATOMS: atom_id res chain seq x y z
N MET A 1 34.85 -18.36 12.08
CA MET A 1 34.25 -19.44 12.89
C MET A 1 33.06 -19.99 12.12
N THR A 2 33.26 -21.18 11.58
CA THR A 2 32.31 -21.99 10.82
C THR A 2 31.29 -22.63 11.75
N LEU A 3 30.00 -22.45 11.46
CA LEU A 3 28.93 -23.32 11.94
C LEU A 3 27.77 -23.29 10.93
N PRO A 4 27.63 -24.33 10.09
CA PRO A 4 26.45 -24.56 9.27
C PRO A 4 25.44 -25.35 10.12
N ARG A 5 24.21 -24.86 10.29
CA ARG A 5 23.10 -25.69 10.80
C ARG A 5 21.75 -25.00 10.59
N LEU A 6 20.89 -25.74 9.88
CA LEU A 6 19.43 -25.72 9.96
C LEU A 6 18.71 -24.53 9.29
N LEU A 7 18.78 -24.49 7.95
CA LEU A 7 17.69 -23.91 7.16
C LEU A 7 16.56 -24.93 7.09
N SER A 8 15.59 -24.79 7.99
CA SER A 8 14.22 -25.31 7.81
C SER A 8 13.61 -24.59 6.61
N PRO A 9 12.83 -25.27 5.73
CA PRO A 9 12.29 -24.65 4.53
C PRO A 9 11.23 -23.62 4.94
N SER A 10 11.62 -22.34 4.90
CA SER A 10 10.69 -21.22 4.98
C SER A 10 9.79 -21.29 3.77
N LEU A 11 8.56 -21.77 3.96
CA LEU A 11 7.51 -21.70 2.95
C LEU A 11 7.44 -20.25 2.44
N LEU A 12 7.58 -20.06 1.12
CA LEU A 12 7.08 -18.85 0.48
C LEU A 12 5.57 -18.83 0.75
N ARG A 13 5.12 -17.92 1.61
CA ARG A 13 3.70 -17.75 1.93
C ARG A 13 3.31 -16.34 1.58
N ILE A 14 2.56 -16.18 0.51
CA ILE A 14 1.74 -14.99 0.33
C ILE A 14 0.57 -15.15 1.28
N SER A 15 0.56 -14.36 2.36
CA SER A 15 -0.57 -14.27 3.26
C SER A 15 -1.47 -13.13 2.82
N THR A 16 -2.29 -13.35 1.79
CA THR A 16 -3.50 -12.52 1.61
C THR A 16 -4.45 -12.80 2.77
N THR A 17 -5.50 -12.00 3.02
CA THR A 17 -6.45 -12.22 4.14
C THR A 17 -7.28 -13.51 4.04
N SER A 18 -6.72 -14.63 3.57
CA SER A 18 -7.40 -15.91 3.43
C SER A 18 -6.50 -17.14 3.56
N ARG A 19 -5.50 -17.15 4.47
CA ARG A 19 -4.89 -18.42 4.94
C ARG A 19 -4.10 -18.28 6.25
N LEU A 20 -4.75 -18.60 7.38
CA LEU A 20 -4.06 -19.24 8.49
C LEU A 20 -4.34 -20.76 8.46
N PRO A 21 -3.37 -21.61 8.82
CA PRO A 21 -3.58 -23.04 8.96
C PRO A 21 -4.14 -23.36 10.35
N ALA A 22 -5.30 -23.99 10.43
CA ALA A 22 -5.70 -24.75 11.60
C ALA A 22 -6.12 -26.15 11.15
N SER A 23 -5.44 -27.14 11.70
CA SER A 23 -5.72 -28.56 11.53
C SER A 23 -7.17 -28.90 11.89
N SER A 24 -7.70 -29.88 11.17
CA SER A 24 -8.83 -30.75 11.55
C SER A 24 -10.14 -30.05 11.94
N SER A 25 -11.03 -29.84 10.95
CA SER A 25 -12.36 -30.45 10.93
C SER A 25 -13.22 -29.85 9.81
N VAL A 26 -13.97 -30.75 9.19
CA VAL A 26 -15.12 -30.62 8.30
C VAL A 26 -15.70 -29.21 8.10
N SER A 27 -15.63 -28.77 6.83
CA SER A 27 -16.48 -27.76 6.16
C SER A 27 -16.76 -26.45 6.89
N SER A 28 -16.08 -25.39 6.46
CA SER A 28 -16.58 -24.01 6.56
C SER A 28 -16.17 -23.25 5.29
N PRO A 29 -17.09 -22.53 4.62
CA PRO A 29 -16.80 -21.88 3.36
C PRO A 29 -15.79 -20.74 3.57
N SER A 30 -14.70 -20.77 2.79
CA SER A 30 -13.72 -19.68 2.68
C SER A 30 -14.43 -18.37 2.34
N ILE A 31 -14.34 -17.38 3.23
CA ILE A 31 -14.93 -16.04 3.01
C ILE A 31 -14.11 -15.34 1.90
N PRO A 32 -14.73 -14.88 0.80
CA PRO A 32 -14.00 -14.38 -0.37
C PRO A 32 -13.24 -13.07 -0.10
N ALA A 33 -12.18 -12.85 -0.88
CA ALA A 33 -11.58 -11.54 -1.11
C ALA A 33 -12.58 -10.64 -1.86
N ASN A 34 -13.62 -10.19 -1.17
CA ASN A 34 -14.45 -9.08 -1.64
C ASN A 34 -13.55 -7.83 -1.60
N GLY A 35 -13.53 -7.06 -2.69
CA GLY A 35 -12.73 -5.84 -2.81
C GLY A 35 -13.02 -4.78 -1.74
N ALA A 36 -12.46 -3.60 -1.91
CA ALA A 36 -12.55 -2.46 -0.99
C ALA A 36 -13.98 -1.99 -0.65
N GLY A 37 -15.05 -2.68 -1.04
CA GLY A 37 -16.42 -2.31 -0.71
C GLY A 37 -16.84 -1.14 -1.57
N GLN A 38 -17.28 -0.01 -0.99
CA GLN A 38 -17.71 1.15 -1.80
C GLN A 38 -16.57 1.84 -2.55
N GLY A 39 -15.30 1.73 -2.11
CA GLY A 39 -14.17 2.39 -2.78
C GLY A 39 -13.78 1.79 -4.13
N ASP A 40 -14.20 0.55 -4.41
CA ASP A 40 -13.99 -0.13 -5.69
C ASP A 40 -15.17 -1.01 -6.14
N ASN A 41 -16.35 -0.85 -5.53
CA ASN A 41 -17.54 -1.71 -5.70
C ASN A 41 -17.31 -3.21 -5.39
N GLY A 42 -16.37 -3.54 -4.49
CA GLY A 42 -16.04 -4.92 -4.13
C GLY A 42 -15.13 -5.61 -5.14
N VAL A 43 -14.42 -4.85 -5.96
CA VAL A 43 -13.60 -5.35 -7.09
C VAL A 43 -12.15 -5.58 -6.70
N GLY A 44 -11.64 -4.88 -5.70
CA GLY A 44 -10.34 -5.13 -5.07
C GLY A 44 -9.17 -4.94 -6.01
N THR A 45 -8.07 -5.60 -5.65
CA THR A 45 -6.89 -5.78 -6.50
C THR A 45 -7.13 -6.84 -7.59
N SER A 46 -8.29 -6.80 -8.26
CA SER A 46 -8.75 -7.82 -9.22
C SER A 46 -7.83 -8.02 -10.42
N ARG A 47 -6.90 -7.10 -10.65
CA ARG A 47 -5.97 -7.11 -11.79
C ARG A 47 -4.51 -7.13 -11.37
N THR A 48 -4.23 -7.41 -10.09
CA THR A 48 -2.89 -7.55 -9.57
C THR A 48 -2.55 -9.04 -9.44
N ILE A 49 -1.42 -9.44 -10.05
CA ILE A 49 -0.92 -10.81 -10.08
C ILE A 49 0.46 -10.83 -9.42
N VAL A 50 0.66 -11.72 -8.45
CA VAL A 50 1.91 -11.85 -7.71
C VAL A 50 2.57 -13.17 -8.04
N ARG A 51 3.86 -13.12 -8.38
CA ARG A 51 4.69 -14.30 -8.68
C ARG A 51 6.07 -14.14 -8.05
N PHE A 52 6.65 -15.23 -7.60
CA PHE A 52 8.01 -15.32 -7.09
C PHE A 52 8.98 -15.63 -8.21
N VAL A 53 10.04 -14.84 -8.31
CA VAL A 53 11.02 -14.96 -9.41
C VAL A 53 12.33 -15.48 -8.87
N VAL A 54 12.68 -16.70 -9.27
CA VAL A 54 13.95 -17.34 -8.96
C VAL A 54 14.70 -17.62 -10.25
N ALA A 55 16.03 -17.58 -10.23
CA ALA A 55 16.81 -18.14 -11.33
C ALA A 55 16.90 -19.67 -11.19
N GLN A 56 17.66 -20.32 -12.08
CA GLN A 56 17.87 -21.76 -12.00
C GLN A 56 18.39 -22.15 -10.61
N PRO A 57 17.64 -22.98 -9.86
CA PRO A 57 18.03 -23.38 -8.52
C PRO A 57 19.22 -24.35 -8.56
N ARG A 58 19.99 -24.37 -7.47
CA ARG A 58 21.08 -25.34 -7.31
C ARG A 58 20.51 -26.76 -7.14
N GLY A 59 21.28 -27.79 -7.50
CA GLY A 59 20.82 -29.19 -7.55
C GLY A 59 20.08 -29.66 -6.30
N ASP A 60 20.55 -29.32 -5.09
CA ASP A 60 19.91 -29.74 -3.83
C ASP A 60 18.50 -29.15 -3.62
N TRP A 61 18.19 -28.03 -4.28
CA TRP A 61 16.92 -27.32 -4.16
C TRP A 61 16.01 -27.48 -5.38
N GLU A 62 16.57 -27.92 -6.52
CA GLU A 62 15.86 -27.99 -7.80
C GLU A 62 14.55 -28.76 -7.70
N ARG A 63 14.59 -29.97 -7.11
CA ARG A 63 13.38 -30.79 -6.94
C ARG A 63 12.34 -30.12 -6.06
N ARG A 64 12.76 -29.42 -4.99
CA ARG A 64 11.84 -28.79 -4.04
C ARG A 64 11.13 -27.60 -4.68
N ILE A 65 11.89 -26.75 -5.38
CA ILE A 65 11.35 -25.57 -6.06
C ILE A 65 10.44 -25.98 -7.21
N LYS A 66 10.76 -27.04 -7.96
CA LYS A 66 9.87 -27.58 -8.99
C LYS A 66 8.55 -28.10 -8.42
N LEU A 67 8.60 -28.85 -7.31
CA LEU A 67 7.38 -29.32 -6.64
C LEU A 67 6.52 -28.15 -6.11
N GLU A 68 7.16 -27.11 -5.58
CA GLU A 68 6.46 -25.90 -5.11
C GLU A 68 5.82 -25.13 -6.28
N GLN A 69 6.56 -24.99 -7.39
CA GLN A 69 6.05 -24.40 -8.62
C GLN A 69 4.83 -25.14 -9.15
N GLU A 70 4.86 -26.48 -9.20
CA GLU A 70 3.73 -27.31 -9.65
C GLU A 70 2.53 -27.23 -8.70
N LEU A 71 2.77 -27.09 -7.40
CA LEU A 71 1.70 -27.06 -6.39
C LEU A 71 0.97 -25.71 -6.33
N TYR A 72 1.71 -24.61 -6.47
CA TYR A 72 1.17 -23.27 -6.23
C TYR A 72 1.08 -22.39 -7.48
N ASN A 73 1.69 -22.77 -8.60
CA ASN A 73 1.68 -22.02 -9.87
C ASN A 73 2.13 -20.56 -9.74
N ASP A 74 2.93 -20.24 -8.72
CA ASP A 74 3.34 -18.89 -8.39
C ASP A 74 4.83 -18.63 -8.50
N ILE A 75 5.62 -19.65 -8.85
CA ILE A 75 7.07 -19.54 -9.06
C ILE A 75 7.39 -19.44 -10.56
N ILE A 76 8.21 -18.46 -10.92
CA ILE A 76 8.82 -18.29 -12.23
C ILE A 76 10.31 -18.62 -12.09
N ILE A 77 10.76 -19.65 -12.84
CA ILE A 77 12.19 -20.02 -12.90
C ILE A 77 12.79 -19.39 -14.17
N LEU A 78 13.68 -18.41 -14.00
CA LEU A 78 14.39 -17.78 -15.10
C LEU A 78 15.50 -18.70 -15.63
N PRO A 79 15.76 -18.72 -16.96
CA PRO A 79 16.75 -19.60 -17.58
C PRO A 79 18.19 -19.05 -17.47
N ILE A 80 18.60 -18.66 -16.27
CA ILE A 80 19.94 -18.14 -15.95
C ILE A 80 20.40 -18.71 -14.60
N HIS A 81 21.69 -18.60 -14.29
CA HIS A 81 22.18 -18.93 -12.95
C HIS A 81 21.77 -17.87 -11.91
N GLU A 82 21.46 -18.30 -10.69
CA GLU A 82 21.11 -17.39 -9.59
C GLU A 82 22.26 -16.42 -9.28
N ASN A 83 21.96 -15.13 -9.40
CA ASN A 83 22.88 -14.04 -9.23
C ASN A 83 22.11 -12.75 -8.93
N MET A 84 22.79 -11.81 -8.27
CA MET A 84 22.22 -10.48 -7.99
C MET A 84 22.64 -9.42 -9.02
N ASN A 85 23.84 -9.54 -9.59
CA ASN A 85 24.50 -8.44 -10.33
C ASN A 85 24.88 -8.79 -11.78
N ASP A 86 24.41 -9.91 -12.31
CA ASP A 86 24.77 -10.46 -13.63
C ASP A 86 23.51 -10.80 -14.43
N GLY A 87 22.62 -9.80 -14.57
CA GLY A 87 21.49 -9.84 -15.50
C GLY A 87 20.20 -10.50 -15.03
N LYS A 88 20.03 -10.83 -13.74
CA LYS A 88 18.74 -11.34 -13.22
C LYS A 88 17.59 -10.36 -13.47
N THR A 89 17.74 -9.11 -13.07
CA THR A 89 16.72 -8.07 -13.29
C THR A 89 16.38 -7.86 -14.78
N HIS A 90 17.37 -7.88 -15.67
CA HIS A 90 17.12 -7.80 -17.11
C HIS A 90 16.34 -9.02 -17.62
N THR A 91 16.73 -10.22 -17.19
CA THR A 91 16.07 -11.48 -17.59
C THR A 91 14.63 -11.53 -17.08
N PHE A 92 14.38 -11.02 -15.87
CA PHE A 92 13.03 -10.86 -15.33
C PHE A 92 12.16 -9.95 -16.22
N PHE A 93 12.61 -8.73 -16.54
CA PHE A 93 11.84 -7.84 -17.42
C PHE A 93 11.69 -8.39 -18.84
N SER A 94 12.71 -9.09 -19.35
CA SER A 94 12.62 -9.80 -20.63
C SER A 94 11.54 -10.88 -20.61
N TRP A 95 11.50 -11.70 -19.56
CA TRP A 95 10.44 -12.70 -19.36
C TRP A 95 9.07 -12.03 -19.25
N ALA A 96 8.97 -10.94 -18.48
CA ALA A 96 7.71 -10.23 -18.25
C ALA A 96 7.16 -9.60 -19.54
N SER A 97 8.01 -9.04 -20.40
CA SER A 97 7.60 -8.46 -21.70
C SER A 97 6.84 -9.45 -22.60
N ILE A 98 7.04 -10.74 -22.40
CA ILE A 98 6.41 -11.80 -23.19
C ILE A 98 5.27 -12.45 -22.38
N ASN A 99 5.52 -12.77 -21.12
CA ASN A 99 4.70 -13.71 -20.34
C ASN A 99 3.88 -13.05 -19.22
N ALA A 100 4.11 -11.78 -18.90
CA ALA A 100 3.27 -11.11 -17.92
C ALA A 100 1.93 -10.72 -18.55
N TRP A 101 0.87 -11.19 -17.92
CA TRP A 101 -0.52 -11.00 -18.29
C TRP A 101 -1.32 -10.76 -17.01
N VAL A 102 -2.38 -9.95 -17.10
CA VAL A 102 -3.30 -9.70 -15.99
C VAL A 102 -4.74 -9.90 -16.44
N PRO A 103 -5.66 -10.20 -15.49
CA PRO A 103 -7.07 -10.26 -15.79
C PRO A 103 -7.56 -8.98 -16.50
N PRO A 104 -8.53 -9.10 -17.42
CA PRO A 104 -9.20 -7.94 -17.96
C PRO A 104 -10.02 -7.25 -16.86
N VAL A 105 -10.59 -6.10 -17.19
CA VAL A 105 -11.55 -5.46 -16.28
C VAL A 105 -12.85 -6.26 -16.34
N TYR A 106 -13.16 -7.00 -15.27
CA TYR A 106 -14.38 -7.81 -15.16
C TYR A 106 -15.65 -7.01 -14.88
N VAL A 107 -15.51 -5.77 -14.40
CA VAL A 107 -16.64 -4.93 -14.00
C VAL A 107 -16.96 -3.86 -15.01
N ASN A 108 -18.25 -3.56 -15.15
CA ASN A 108 -18.70 -2.43 -15.94
C ASN A 108 -18.36 -1.12 -15.22
N SER A 109 -17.38 -0.40 -15.75
CA SER A 109 -17.04 0.95 -15.32
C SER A 109 -17.76 1.98 -16.20
N THR A 110 -18.23 3.08 -15.59
CA THR A 110 -18.80 4.22 -16.30
C THR A 110 -17.77 4.96 -17.15
N ALA A 111 -16.49 4.90 -16.76
CA ALA A 111 -15.36 5.39 -17.55
C ALA A 111 -14.66 4.21 -18.24
N PRO A 112 -14.48 4.24 -19.58
CA PRO A 112 -13.73 3.19 -20.27
C PRO A 112 -12.26 3.20 -19.84
N PRO A 113 -11.58 2.03 -19.82
CA PRO A 113 -10.15 1.97 -19.52
C PRO A 113 -9.36 2.77 -20.57
N PRO A 114 -8.23 3.38 -20.18
CA PRO A 114 -7.36 4.07 -21.12
C PRO A 114 -6.89 3.10 -22.21
N ARG A 115 -6.79 3.60 -23.44
CA ARG A 115 -6.27 2.84 -24.59
C ARG A 115 -4.83 3.21 -24.85
N PHE A 116 -3.96 2.23 -24.75
CA PHE A 116 -2.54 2.29 -25.04
C PHE A 116 -2.22 1.49 -26.29
N THR A 117 -1.01 1.65 -26.84
CA THR A 117 -0.57 0.89 -28.02
C THR A 117 -0.60 -0.63 -27.77
N TYR A 118 -0.45 -1.04 -26.51
CA TYR A 118 -0.45 -2.44 -26.10
C TYR A 118 -1.82 -2.98 -25.66
N SER A 119 -2.89 -2.16 -25.61
CA SER A 119 -4.18 -2.58 -25.06
C SER A 119 -4.88 -3.69 -25.87
N ASN A 120 -4.53 -3.87 -27.14
CA ASN A 120 -5.11 -4.90 -28.00
C ASN A 120 -4.40 -6.27 -27.88
N TYR A 121 -3.27 -6.35 -27.19
CA TYR A 121 -2.59 -7.63 -26.99
C TYR A 121 -3.30 -8.41 -25.91
N THR A 122 -3.77 -9.59 -26.27
CA THR A 122 -4.46 -10.50 -25.37
C THR A 122 -3.91 -11.91 -25.44
N SER A 123 -4.03 -12.67 -24.37
CA SER A 123 -3.67 -14.09 -24.32
C SER A 123 -4.68 -14.87 -23.49
N SER A 124 -4.75 -16.18 -23.68
CA SER A 124 -5.54 -17.04 -22.82
C SER A 124 -5.00 -16.96 -21.38
N PRO A 125 -5.87 -17.04 -20.34
CA PRO A 125 -5.43 -17.03 -18.96
C PRO A 125 -4.38 -18.10 -18.68
N PRO A 126 -3.27 -17.79 -17.98
CA PRO A 126 -2.32 -18.79 -17.51
C PRO A 126 -2.93 -19.62 -16.37
N ALA A 127 -2.22 -20.67 -15.94
CA ALA A 127 -2.56 -21.36 -14.69
C ALA A 127 -2.54 -20.38 -13.52
N LEU A 128 -3.62 -20.40 -12.72
CA LEU A 128 -3.77 -19.52 -11.57
C LEU A 128 -3.05 -20.07 -10.34
N ALA A 129 -2.51 -19.14 -9.57
CA ALA A 129 -2.04 -19.38 -8.22
C ALA A 129 -3.20 -19.26 -7.20
N PRO A 130 -3.13 -19.93 -6.04
CA PRO A 130 -4.18 -19.86 -5.02
C PRO A 130 -4.51 -18.45 -4.52
N HIS A 131 -3.55 -17.52 -4.56
CA HIS A 131 -3.74 -16.12 -4.17
C HIS A 131 -4.12 -15.19 -5.33
N ASP A 132 -4.27 -15.71 -6.55
CA ASP A 132 -4.76 -14.89 -7.66
C ASP A 132 -6.20 -14.41 -7.42
N PRO A 133 -6.61 -13.29 -8.03
CA PRO A 133 -7.91 -12.68 -7.80
C PRO A 133 -9.08 -13.67 -7.95
N TYR A 134 -10.01 -13.65 -7.00
CA TYR A 134 -11.19 -14.50 -7.02
C TYR A 134 -12.04 -14.32 -8.29
N ALA A 135 -12.14 -13.10 -8.80
CA ALA A 135 -12.83 -12.83 -10.07
C ALA A 135 -12.20 -13.58 -11.26
N ALA A 136 -10.88 -13.76 -11.27
CA ALA A 136 -10.20 -14.54 -12.30
C ALA A 136 -10.51 -16.04 -12.17
N TRP A 137 -10.59 -16.57 -10.95
CA TRP A 137 -11.03 -17.94 -10.71
C TRP A 137 -12.45 -18.19 -11.21
N ASN A 138 -13.38 -17.25 -10.94
CA ASN A 138 -14.76 -17.34 -11.42
C ASN A 138 -14.86 -17.25 -12.95
N ASP A 139 -14.08 -16.36 -13.57
CA ASP A 139 -14.04 -16.19 -15.03
C ASP A 139 -13.50 -17.44 -15.73
N ILE A 140 -12.42 -18.03 -15.23
CA ILE A 140 -11.84 -19.28 -15.78
C ILE A 140 -12.81 -20.46 -15.63
N ALA A 141 -13.57 -20.50 -14.54
CA ALA A 141 -14.60 -21.52 -14.34
C ALA A 141 -15.86 -21.30 -15.20
N SER A 142 -15.98 -20.15 -15.86
CA SER A 142 -17.13 -19.84 -16.72
C SER A 142 -17.05 -20.55 -18.08
N PRO A 143 -18.16 -20.70 -18.82
CA PRO A 143 -18.15 -21.32 -20.14
C PRO A 143 -17.32 -20.57 -21.19
N ASN A 144 -17.10 -19.27 -21.00
CA ASN A 144 -16.43 -18.39 -21.95
C ASN A 144 -15.45 -17.47 -21.21
N PRO A 145 -14.30 -17.99 -20.75
CA PRO A 145 -13.31 -17.20 -20.02
C PRO A 145 -12.78 -16.07 -20.90
N MET A 146 -12.61 -14.88 -20.31
CA MET A 146 -12.08 -13.75 -21.03
C MET A 146 -10.57 -13.88 -21.24
N ASN A 147 -10.08 -13.38 -22.37
CA ASN A 147 -8.63 -13.29 -22.58
C ASN A 147 -8.03 -12.25 -21.63
N TRP A 148 -6.87 -12.59 -21.06
CA TRP A 148 -6.06 -11.69 -20.27
C TRP A 148 -5.36 -10.65 -21.15
N VAL A 149 -5.06 -9.50 -20.56
CA VAL A 149 -4.48 -8.35 -21.25
C VAL A 149 -3.09 -8.04 -20.72
N ARG A 150 -2.34 -7.19 -21.41
CA ARG A 150 -1.06 -6.70 -20.91
C ARG A 150 -1.23 -5.88 -19.62
N PRO A 151 -0.33 -6.05 -18.64
CA PRO A 151 -0.33 -5.19 -17.46
C PRO A 151 0.11 -3.77 -17.84
N ASP A 152 -0.38 -2.77 -17.12
CA ASP A 152 0.09 -1.38 -17.30
C ASP A 152 1.47 -1.15 -16.67
N TYR A 153 1.80 -1.94 -15.63
CA TYR A 153 3.09 -1.93 -14.94
C TYR A 153 3.58 -3.34 -14.64
N VAL A 154 4.90 -3.51 -14.66
CA VAL A 154 5.58 -4.65 -14.03
C VAL A 154 6.36 -4.13 -12.84
N VAL A 155 6.13 -4.73 -11.68
CA VAL A 155 6.74 -4.34 -10.41
C VAL A 155 7.81 -5.36 -10.03
N LYS A 156 9.03 -4.89 -9.72
CA LYS A 156 10.06 -5.66 -9.02
C LYS A 156 9.94 -5.33 -7.53
N VAL A 157 10.01 -6.36 -6.70
CA VAL A 157 9.99 -6.26 -5.24
C VAL A 157 11.08 -7.18 -4.71
N ASP A 158 11.81 -6.73 -3.71
CA ASP A 158 12.73 -7.60 -2.97
C ASP A 158 11.95 -8.56 -2.05
N ASP A 159 12.59 -9.66 -1.70
CA ASP A 159 11.92 -10.71 -0.94
C ASP A 159 11.71 -10.36 0.54
N ASP A 160 12.14 -9.19 0.98
CA ASP A 160 11.98 -8.70 2.34
C ASP A 160 11.13 -7.45 2.54
N SER A 161 10.34 -7.13 1.53
CA SER A 161 9.34 -6.08 1.56
C SER A 161 7.97 -6.59 1.95
N PHE A 162 7.17 -5.74 2.58
CA PHE A 162 5.73 -5.94 2.66
C PHE A 162 4.99 -4.88 1.87
N ILE A 163 3.89 -5.29 1.26
CA ILE A 163 3.15 -4.43 0.33
C ILE A 163 1.67 -4.55 0.61
N MET A 164 1.01 -3.41 0.83
CA MET A 164 -0.44 -3.33 0.66
C MET A 164 -0.76 -3.20 -0.82
N LEU A 165 -1.15 -4.31 -1.47
CA LEU A 165 -1.29 -4.34 -2.93
C LEU A 165 -2.33 -3.35 -3.45
N ALA A 166 -3.40 -3.10 -2.69
CA ALA A 166 -4.41 -2.11 -3.07
C ALA A 166 -3.87 -0.68 -3.05
N GLU A 167 -3.04 -0.34 -2.06
CA GLU A 167 -2.39 0.97 -2.00
C GLU A 167 -1.36 1.13 -3.13
N LEU A 168 -0.57 0.09 -3.40
CA LEU A 168 0.35 0.06 -4.54
C LEU A 168 -0.41 0.28 -5.86
N GLU A 169 -1.46 -0.50 -6.10
CA GLU A 169 -2.27 -0.42 -7.32
C GLU A 169 -2.91 0.97 -7.48
N ALA A 170 -3.48 1.53 -6.40
CA ALA A 170 -4.08 2.86 -6.43
C ALA A 170 -3.06 3.94 -6.83
N ARG A 171 -1.83 3.89 -6.30
CA ARG A 171 -0.77 4.86 -6.63
C ARG A 171 -0.29 4.73 -8.07
N LEU A 172 -0.11 3.51 -8.55
CA LEU A 172 0.28 3.26 -9.94
C LEU A 172 -0.82 3.72 -10.91
N ARG A 173 -2.11 3.53 -10.57
CA ARG A 173 -3.25 4.02 -11.36
C ARG A 173 -3.30 5.56 -11.39
N VAL A 174 -3.19 6.22 -10.24
CA VAL A 174 -3.09 7.69 -10.18
C VAL A 174 -1.97 8.18 -11.10
N GLU A 175 -0.82 7.51 -11.06
CA GLU A 175 0.31 7.94 -11.85
C GLU A 175 0.16 7.66 -13.35
N LEU A 176 -0.51 6.57 -13.71
CA LEU A 176 -0.83 6.26 -15.10
C LEU A 176 -1.72 7.34 -15.72
N HIS A 177 -2.69 7.86 -14.95
CA HIS A 177 -3.66 8.86 -15.39
C HIS A 177 -3.19 10.31 -15.25
N ALA A 178 -2.09 10.57 -14.53
CA ALA A 178 -1.52 11.91 -14.43
C ALA A 178 -1.08 12.43 -15.81
N LYS A 179 -1.48 13.66 -16.18
CA LYS A 179 -1.08 14.26 -17.45
C LYS A 179 0.40 14.66 -17.41
N TYR A 180 1.08 14.48 -18.54
CA TYR A 180 2.50 14.85 -18.67
C TYR A 180 2.75 16.34 -18.41
N GLU A 181 1.82 17.21 -18.82
CA GLU A 181 1.89 18.67 -18.62
C GLU A 181 1.81 19.07 -17.14
N ASP A 182 0.94 18.42 -16.35
CA ASP A 182 0.76 18.69 -14.92
C ASP A 182 2.08 18.45 -14.15
N LYS A 183 2.86 17.44 -14.57
CA LYS A 183 4.17 17.13 -14.00
C LYS A 183 5.32 17.94 -14.56
N ARG A 184 5.28 18.38 -15.83
CA ARG A 184 6.29 19.31 -16.37
C ARG A 184 6.22 20.64 -15.63
N TYR A 185 5.02 21.12 -15.30
CA TYR A 185 4.84 22.29 -14.43
C TYR A 185 5.37 22.03 -13.02
N ALA A 186 5.02 20.91 -12.37
CA ALA A 186 5.50 20.61 -11.02
C ALA A 186 7.04 20.43 -10.95
N SER A 187 7.64 19.77 -11.95
CA SER A 187 9.09 19.54 -12.04
C SER A 187 9.87 20.78 -12.50
N ALA A 188 9.30 21.61 -13.38
CA ALA A 188 9.87 22.92 -13.73
C ALA A 188 9.79 23.89 -12.55
N LEU A 189 8.71 23.89 -11.77
CA LEU A 189 8.63 24.62 -10.50
C LEU A 189 9.67 24.10 -9.49
N ALA A 190 9.82 22.79 -9.35
CA ALA A 190 10.81 22.20 -8.45
C ALA A 190 12.26 22.52 -8.88
N ARG A 191 12.55 22.51 -10.19
CA ARG A 191 13.85 22.91 -10.75
C ARG A 191 14.09 24.41 -10.65
N ALA A 192 13.09 25.25 -10.91
CA ALA A 192 13.19 26.70 -10.76
C ALA A 192 13.39 27.12 -9.29
N ALA A 193 12.80 26.37 -8.35
CA ALA A 193 13.06 26.53 -6.92
C ALA A 193 14.50 26.13 -6.56
N ALA A 194 15.04 25.04 -7.13
CA ALA A 194 16.42 24.59 -6.90
C ALA A 194 17.50 25.49 -7.55
N VAL A 195 17.17 26.19 -8.65
CA VAL A 195 18.12 27.08 -9.36
C VAL A 195 18.22 28.47 -8.71
N LYS A 196 17.19 28.91 -7.96
CA LYS A 196 17.22 30.19 -7.24
C LYS A 196 18.28 30.28 -6.13
N ASP A 197 18.82 29.14 -5.69
CA ASP A 197 19.87 29.09 -4.66
C ASP A 197 21.31 29.23 -5.21
N ALA A 198 21.51 29.31 -6.54
CA ALA A 198 22.85 29.28 -7.12
C ALA A 198 23.33 30.57 -7.83
N SER A 199 22.46 31.54 -8.13
CA SER A 199 22.91 32.80 -8.74
C SER A 199 21.88 33.93 -8.62
N GLY A 200 22.25 35.01 -7.94
CA GLY A 200 21.51 36.27 -7.97
C GLY A 200 21.57 36.92 -9.36
N GLY A 201 20.39 37.19 -9.95
CA GLY A 201 20.19 37.80 -11.29
C GLY A 201 20.32 36.78 -12.43
N VAL A 202 19.48 36.72 -13.47
CA VAL A 202 18.84 37.78 -14.29
C VAL A 202 17.66 37.20 -15.11
N THR A 203 16.71 38.08 -15.47
CA THR A 203 15.71 38.13 -16.58
C THR A 203 15.46 36.90 -17.46
N THR A 204 14.20 36.45 -17.51
CA THR A 204 13.65 35.65 -18.63
C THR A 204 12.60 36.45 -19.39
N MET A 205 12.93 36.82 -20.63
CA MET A 205 11.96 37.19 -21.67
C MET A 205 11.10 35.95 -21.99
N ILE A 206 9.78 36.10 -21.89
CA ILE A 206 8.80 35.08 -22.27
C ILE A 206 8.31 35.46 -23.67
N ASP A 207 8.82 34.82 -24.71
CA ASP A 207 8.17 34.83 -26.02
C ASP A 207 7.09 33.75 -26.03
N ALA A 208 5.85 34.20 -25.89
CA ALA A 208 4.66 33.42 -26.14
C ALA A 208 4.21 33.67 -27.58
N ASN A 209 4.10 32.62 -28.39
CA ASN A 209 3.25 32.67 -29.57
C ASN A 209 2.59 31.30 -29.83
N PRO A 210 1.26 31.16 -29.64
CA PRO A 210 0.51 29.98 -30.04
C PRO A 210 -0.20 30.26 -31.37
N LEU A 211 0.25 29.66 -32.47
CA LEU A 211 -0.47 29.72 -33.74
C LEU A 211 -0.78 28.33 -34.27
N ALA A 212 -2.06 28.18 -34.56
CA ALA A 212 -2.78 26.99 -34.96
C ALA A 212 -2.22 26.31 -36.22
N GLY A 213 -2.25 24.98 -36.22
CA GLY A 213 -1.99 24.15 -37.38
C GLY A 213 -2.79 22.85 -37.31
N THR A 214 -3.92 22.83 -38.02
CA THR A 214 -4.58 21.66 -38.66
C THR A 214 -4.59 20.32 -37.91
N ARG A 215 -5.73 20.01 -37.29
CA ARG A 215 -6.14 18.66 -36.89
C ARG A 215 -6.26 17.74 -38.11
N THR A 216 -5.25 16.91 -38.34
CA THR A 216 -5.42 15.62 -39.03
C THR A 216 -6.01 14.59 -38.05
N PRO A 217 -6.73 13.56 -38.53
CA PRO A 217 -7.34 12.56 -37.66
C PRO A 217 -6.27 11.85 -36.84
N ILE A 218 -6.51 11.69 -35.54
CA ILE A 218 -5.59 11.07 -34.56
C ILE A 218 -5.27 9.65 -35.02
N GLN A 219 -4.11 9.48 -35.65
CA GLN A 219 -3.43 8.19 -35.76
C GLN A 219 -3.00 7.77 -34.35
N LEU A 220 -3.12 6.49 -34.01
CA LEU A 220 -2.52 5.89 -32.81
C LEU A 220 -1.00 6.10 -32.89
N THR A 221 -0.48 7.17 -32.31
CA THR A 221 0.96 7.48 -32.24
C THR A 221 1.47 7.24 -30.83
N ASP A 222 2.55 6.45 -30.69
CA ASP A 222 3.60 6.29 -29.65
C ASP A 222 3.57 7.11 -28.33
N ASN A 223 2.42 7.51 -27.79
CA ASN A 223 2.31 8.39 -26.63
C ASN A 223 1.98 7.64 -25.33
N ASP A 224 2.25 6.33 -25.29
CA ASP A 224 2.09 5.58 -24.06
C ASP A 224 2.98 6.16 -22.95
N PRO A 225 2.48 6.23 -21.71
CA PRO A 225 3.20 6.85 -20.63
C PRO A 225 4.46 6.04 -20.25
N LEU A 226 5.61 6.71 -20.24
CA LEU A 226 6.88 6.13 -19.78
C LEU A 226 7.09 6.49 -18.32
N ILE A 227 6.96 5.53 -17.41
CA ILE A 227 6.96 5.77 -15.97
C ILE A 227 7.92 4.80 -15.28
N TYR A 228 8.89 5.36 -14.56
CA TYR A 228 9.73 4.66 -13.61
C TYR A 228 9.34 5.12 -12.21
N TRP A 229 8.62 4.28 -11.48
CA TRP A 229 8.00 4.60 -10.19
C TRP A 229 8.66 3.80 -9.07
N GLY A 230 8.88 4.39 -7.91
CA GLY A 230 9.42 3.68 -6.74
C GLY A 230 10.09 4.61 -5.73
N TYR A 231 10.86 4.05 -4.81
CA TYR A 231 11.58 4.84 -3.81
C TYR A 231 12.83 5.46 -4.42
N LEU A 232 12.81 6.77 -4.68
CA LEU A 232 13.90 7.47 -5.35
C LEU A 232 15.07 7.71 -4.41
N VAL A 233 16.18 7.01 -4.66
CA VAL A 233 17.47 7.26 -4.04
C VAL A 233 18.25 8.23 -4.92
N THR A 234 18.64 9.36 -4.34
CA THR A 234 19.47 10.36 -5.04
C THR A 234 20.63 10.82 -4.16
N ASN A 235 21.82 10.89 -4.75
CA ASN A 235 22.99 11.57 -4.20
C ASN A 235 23.75 12.25 -5.35
N LYS A 236 24.89 12.91 -5.05
CA LYS A 236 25.69 13.63 -6.04
C LYS A 236 26.08 12.81 -7.28
N TYR A 237 26.19 11.48 -7.17
CA TYR A 237 26.72 10.61 -8.23
C TYR A 237 25.69 9.62 -8.78
N HIS A 238 24.58 9.40 -8.08
CA HIS A 238 23.64 8.33 -8.36
C HIS A 238 22.20 8.79 -8.17
N GLN A 239 21.35 8.40 -9.11
CA GLN A 239 19.90 8.52 -9.00
C GLN A 239 19.27 7.22 -9.53
N PHE A 240 18.51 6.52 -8.71
CA PHE A 240 17.91 5.21 -9.04
C PHE A 240 16.73 4.94 -8.12
N MET A 241 15.81 4.04 -8.51
CA MET A 241 14.79 3.55 -7.56
C MET A 241 15.38 2.39 -6.75
N ALA A 242 15.19 2.40 -5.44
CA ALA A 242 15.67 1.38 -4.53
C ALA A 242 15.08 -0.02 -4.81
N GLY A 243 15.89 -1.04 -4.54
CA GLY A 243 15.54 -2.45 -4.77
C GLY A 243 14.34 -2.97 -4.00
N GLU A 244 14.02 -2.36 -2.84
CA GLU A 244 12.85 -2.69 -2.03
C GLU A 244 11.61 -2.86 -2.92
N LEU A 245 11.31 -1.84 -3.72
CA LEU A 245 10.23 -1.90 -4.71
C LEU A 245 10.40 -0.82 -5.77
N TYR A 246 10.24 -1.21 -7.03
CA TYR A 246 10.01 -0.27 -8.12
C TYR A 246 9.19 -0.87 -9.27
N ALA A 247 8.51 0.00 -10.02
CA ALA A 247 7.67 -0.35 -11.15
C ALA A 247 8.15 0.32 -12.44
N LEU A 248 8.06 -0.43 -13.54
CA LEU A 248 8.20 0.10 -14.89
C LEU A 248 6.85 0.00 -15.61
N SER A 249 6.43 1.08 -16.25
CA SER A 249 5.32 1.03 -17.21
C SER A 249 5.61 0.02 -18.32
N TRP A 250 4.60 -0.65 -18.84
CA TRP A 250 4.76 -1.68 -19.86
C TRP A 250 5.65 -1.30 -21.06
N PRO A 251 5.55 -0.10 -21.67
CA PRO A 251 6.43 0.26 -22.78
C PRO A 251 7.91 0.27 -22.42
N LEU A 252 8.26 0.62 -21.17
CA LEU A 252 9.64 0.55 -20.69
C LEU A 252 10.10 -0.90 -20.48
N VAL A 253 9.21 -1.78 -20.02
CA VAL A 253 9.49 -3.23 -19.90
C VAL A 253 9.75 -3.83 -21.28
N ASP A 254 8.89 -3.52 -22.24
CA ASP A 254 9.01 -3.99 -23.63
C ASP A 254 10.30 -3.49 -24.29
N TRP A 255 10.65 -2.21 -24.08
CA TRP A 255 11.91 -1.64 -24.57
C TRP A 255 13.13 -2.29 -23.92
N VAL A 256 13.17 -2.41 -22.57
CA VAL A 256 14.27 -3.04 -21.83
C VAL A 256 14.55 -4.45 -22.36
N ALA A 257 13.50 -5.21 -22.68
CA ALA A 257 13.61 -6.58 -23.18
C ALA A 257 14.21 -6.69 -24.59
N LYS A 258 13.97 -5.69 -25.45
CA LYS A 258 14.27 -5.75 -26.90
C LYS A 258 15.51 -4.96 -27.30
N ASP A 259 15.88 -3.94 -26.53
CA ASP A 259 16.96 -3.03 -26.89
C ASP A 259 18.35 -3.72 -26.81
N PRO A 260 19.13 -3.73 -27.92
CA PRO A 260 20.43 -4.40 -27.94
C PRO A 260 21.47 -3.79 -27.00
N MET A 261 21.41 -2.47 -26.75
CA MET A 261 22.35 -1.80 -25.85
C MET A 261 22.05 -2.20 -24.40
N VAL A 262 20.78 -2.22 -24.02
CA VAL A 262 20.33 -2.67 -22.68
C VAL A 262 20.75 -4.11 -22.41
N LYS A 263 20.63 -5.00 -23.40
CA LYS A 263 21.09 -6.39 -23.31
C LYS A 263 22.60 -6.53 -23.04
N GLY A 264 23.40 -5.54 -23.48
CA GLY A 264 24.83 -5.45 -23.18
C GLY A 264 25.17 -4.79 -21.83
N MET A 265 24.18 -4.18 -21.16
CA MET A 265 24.35 -3.37 -19.94
C MET A 265 23.75 -4.03 -18.69
N THR A 266 24.00 -5.33 -18.51
CA THR A 266 23.37 -6.15 -17.47
C THR A 266 24.23 -6.38 -16.22
N LYS A 267 25.52 -6.03 -16.26
CA LYS A 267 26.50 -6.28 -15.19
C LYS A 267 26.64 -5.13 -14.21
N GLY A 268 26.39 -5.36 -12.93
CA GLY A 268 26.53 -4.40 -11.84
C GLY A 268 25.34 -4.44 -10.88
N ALA A 269 25.31 -3.54 -9.90
CA ALA A 269 24.18 -3.42 -8.97
C ALA A 269 22.88 -3.18 -9.76
N GLU A 270 21.92 -4.09 -9.61
CA GLU A 270 20.75 -4.19 -10.48
C GLU A 270 19.91 -2.91 -10.52
N ASP A 271 19.61 -2.29 -9.38
CA ASP A 271 18.80 -1.08 -9.30
C ASP A 271 19.47 0.10 -10.04
N LYS A 272 20.80 0.18 -9.91
CA LYS A 272 21.59 1.18 -10.63
C LYS A 272 21.63 0.87 -12.13
N GLN A 273 21.56 -0.39 -12.53
CA GLN A 273 21.50 -0.77 -13.95
C GLN A 273 20.16 -0.41 -14.56
N THR A 274 19.04 -0.70 -13.89
CA THR A 274 17.70 -0.26 -14.33
C THR A 274 17.67 1.24 -14.56
N ALA A 275 18.22 2.02 -13.63
CA ALA A 275 18.32 3.47 -13.76
C ALA A 275 19.26 3.93 -14.91
N LYS A 276 20.29 3.17 -15.26
CA LYS A 276 21.14 3.46 -16.43
C LYS A 276 20.38 3.19 -17.73
N TRP A 277 19.60 2.11 -17.81
CA TRP A 277 18.74 1.83 -18.96
C TRP A 277 17.79 3.01 -19.21
N MET A 278 17.09 3.48 -18.17
CA MET A 278 16.20 4.64 -18.30
C MET A 278 16.92 5.90 -18.85
N ARG A 279 18.20 6.10 -18.52
CA ARG A 279 18.98 7.25 -19.03
C ARG A 279 19.41 7.12 -20.48
N ILE A 280 19.57 5.91 -21.00
CA ILE A 280 19.94 5.70 -22.41
C ILE A 280 18.72 5.53 -23.32
N HIS A 281 17.51 5.46 -22.75
CA HIS A 281 16.27 5.38 -23.51
C HIS A 281 16.19 6.54 -24.53
N PRO A 282 15.77 6.29 -25.80
CA PRO A 282 15.68 7.34 -26.81
C PRO A 282 14.81 8.53 -26.40
N ARG A 283 13.71 8.24 -25.69
CA ARG A 283 12.77 9.21 -25.10
C ARG A 283 12.99 9.45 -23.59
N ARG A 284 14.24 9.39 -23.11
CA ARG A 284 14.58 9.55 -21.68
C ARG A 284 13.99 10.81 -21.03
N ASP A 285 13.84 11.89 -21.79
CA ASP A 285 13.31 13.18 -21.31
C ASP A 285 11.79 13.14 -21.07
N GLU A 286 11.11 12.11 -21.60
CA GLU A 286 9.70 11.83 -21.38
C GLU A 286 9.46 10.84 -20.24
N ILE A 287 10.51 10.14 -19.77
CA ILE A 287 10.40 9.20 -18.65
C ILE A 287 10.08 9.97 -17.38
N ARG A 288 8.96 9.64 -16.77
CA ARG A 288 8.52 10.16 -15.47
C ARG A 288 9.16 9.34 -14.35
N TRP A 289 10.11 9.95 -13.65
CA TRP A 289 10.71 9.41 -12.43
C TRP A 289 9.82 9.81 -11.25
N THR A 290 8.93 8.90 -10.84
CA THR A 290 7.95 9.19 -9.78
C THR A 290 8.40 8.57 -8.47
N ASN A 291 8.64 9.43 -7.48
CA ASN A 291 9.11 9.05 -6.14
C ASN A 291 7.92 8.68 -5.22
N GLU A 292 8.01 7.54 -4.56
CA GLU A 292 7.13 7.09 -3.47
C GLU A 292 7.98 6.70 -2.26
N ARG A 293 7.72 7.32 -1.10
CA ARG A 293 8.50 7.09 0.13
C ARG A 293 7.66 6.59 1.30
N CYS A 294 6.35 6.65 1.18
CA CYS A 294 5.41 6.43 2.28
C CYS A 294 4.88 4.99 2.28
N TRP A 295 4.82 4.34 1.12
CA TRP A 295 4.22 3.00 0.96
C TRP A 295 5.21 1.94 0.49
N ILE A 296 6.50 2.27 0.49
CA ILE A 296 7.60 1.36 0.20
C ILE A 296 8.48 1.34 1.44
N TYR A 297 8.30 0.30 2.25
CA TYR A 297 8.98 0.18 3.54
C TYR A 297 9.19 -1.29 3.93
N ASP A 298 10.23 -1.50 4.72
CA ASP A 298 10.55 -2.79 5.31
C ASP A 298 10.14 -2.83 6.78
N HIS A 299 10.41 -3.95 7.44
CA HIS A 299 9.98 -4.15 8.82
C HIS A 299 10.42 -2.99 9.75
N PRO A 300 9.55 -2.52 10.67
CA PRO A 300 9.87 -1.44 11.61
C PRO A 300 11.21 -1.58 12.37
N ARG A 301 11.67 -2.83 12.58
CA ARG A 301 12.93 -3.15 13.29
C ARG A 301 14.14 -3.41 12.37
N SER A 302 14.06 -3.12 11.08
CA SER A 302 15.12 -3.41 10.09
C SER A 302 16.36 -2.52 10.24
N GLY A 303 16.16 -1.26 10.66
CA GLY A 303 17.19 -0.23 10.75
C GLY A 303 17.67 0.30 9.39
N THR A 304 16.94 0.02 8.30
CA THR A 304 17.27 0.53 6.96
C THR A 304 16.69 1.94 6.74
N VAL A 305 16.95 2.53 5.57
CA VAL A 305 16.34 3.81 5.17
C VAL A 305 14.86 3.68 4.79
N TYR A 306 14.38 2.44 4.65
CA TYR A 306 12.98 2.13 4.36
C TYR A 306 12.20 1.85 5.64
N ALA A 307 12.87 1.73 6.79
CA ALA A 307 12.22 1.39 8.06
C ALA A 307 11.32 2.53 8.55
N HIS A 308 10.04 2.24 8.71
CA HIS A 308 9.10 3.00 9.53
C HIS A 308 8.06 2.05 10.13
N GLY A 309 7.21 2.55 11.01
CA GLY A 309 6.18 1.75 11.64
C GLY A 309 5.17 1.19 10.66
N TYR A 310 4.37 0.22 11.10
CA TYR A 310 3.23 -0.25 10.32
C TYR A 310 2.24 0.89 10.12
N LEU A 311 2.23 1.41 8.91
CA LEU A 311 1.36 2.50 8.50
C LEU A 311 0.01 1.98 8.01
N PHE A 312 -1.09 2.62 8.38
CA PHE A 312 -2.44 2.27 7.92
C PHE A 312 -3.11 3.43 7.17
N PRO A 313 -4.08 3.18 6.27
CA PRO A 313 -4.83 4.22 5.57
C PRO A 313 -5.52 5.25 6.49
N SER A 314 -5.99 4.83 7.67
CA SER A 314 -6.57 5.73 8.67
C SER A 314 -5.58 6.80 9.11
N GLU A 315 -4.37 6.39 9.47
CA GLU A 315 -3.31 7.31 9.91
C GLU A 315 -2.88 8.26 8.79
N VAL A 316 -2.70 7.75 7.57
CA VAL A 316 -2.38 8.62 6.43
C VAL A 316 -3.47 9.66 6.17
N THR A 317 -4.73 9.29 6.34
CA THR A 317 -5.85 10.22 6.21
C THR A 317 -5.84 11.25 7.33
N ARG A 318 -5.58 10.83 8.57
CA ARG A 318 -5.49 11.71 9.75
C ARG A 318 -4.39 12.75 9.58
N VAL A 319 -3.19 12.32 9.18
CA VAL A 319 -2.06 13.22 8.89
C VAL A 319 -2.39 14.21 7.77
N LYS A 320 -3.06 13.75 6.70
CA LYS A 320 -3.51 14.64 5.61
C LYS A 320 -4.54 15.67 6.09
N GLN A 321 -5.47 15.28 6.94
CA GLN A 321 -6.47 16.18 7.52
C GLN A 321 -5.80 17.20 8.43
N GLN A 322 -4.93 16.78 9.34
CA GLN A 322 -4.17 17.70 10.20
C GLN A 322 -3.37 18.73 9.40
N LEU A 323 -2.73 18.31 8.30
CA LEU A 323 -2.04 19.23 7.39
C LEU A 323 -3.00 20.19 6.70
N TRP A 324 -4.15 19.71 6.26
CA TRP A 324 -5.18 20.53 5.64
C TRP A 324 -5.76 21.56 6.61
N ASP A 325 -6.04 21.15 7.85
CA ASP A 325 -6.59 22.02 8.88
C ASP A 325 -5.57 23.08 9.33
N SER A 326 -4.29 22.70 9.40
CA SER A 326 -3.22 23.60 9.83
C SER A 326 -2.79 24.61 8.76
N TYR A 327 -2.84 24.23 7.47
CA TYR A 327 -2.26 25.03 6.38
C TYR A 327 -3.22 25.35 5.23
N GLY A 328 -4.44 24.82 5.23
CA GLY A 328 -5.43 25.03 4.17
C GLY A 328 -4.87 24.71 2.78
N GLN A 329 -5.12 25.60 1.82
CA GLN A 329 -4.60 25.47 0.45
C GLN A 329 -3.07 25.61 0.34
N ASP A 330 -2.42 26.18 1.36
CA ASP A 330 -0.95 26.29 1.43
C ASP A 330 -0.27 25.00 1.92
N GLY A 331 -1.04 23.95 2.29
CA GLY A 331 -0.49 22.68 2.76
C GLY A 331 0.49 22.02 1.77
N GLN A 332 0.28 22.16 0.46
CA GLN A 332 1.24 21.69 -0.54
C GLN A 332 2.56 22.48 -0.53
N LYS A 333 2.51 23.77 -0.22
CA LYS A 333 3.69 24.62 -0.08
C LYS A 333 4.45 24.27 1.19
N ALA A 334 3.76 24.12 2.31
CA ALA A 334 4.34 23.70 3.59
C ALA A 334 5.03 22.33 3.49
N LEU A 335 4.38 21.35 2.83
CA LEU A 335 4.99 20.03 2.58
C LEU A 335 6.27 20.10 1.75
N ARG A 336 6.34 21.02 0.77
CA ARG A 336 7.55 21.23 -0.05
C ARG A 336 8.67 21.84 0.78
N GLU A 337 8.36 22.86 1.58
CA GLU A 337 9.34 23.53 2.45
C GLU A 337 9.91 22.56 3.49
N VAL A 338 9.06 21.71 4.09
CA VAL A 338 9.51 20.66 5.01
C VAL A 338 10.31 19.58 4.29
N SER A 339 9.89 19.13 3.12
CA SER A 339 10.67 18.16 2.32
C SER A 339 12.07 18.68 1.96
N GLN A 340 12.18 19.98 1.67
CA GLN A 340 13.46 20.65 1.42
C GLN A 340 14.28 20.81 2.70
N SER A 341 13.64 21.19 3.81
CA SER A 341 14.26 21.29 5.14
C SER A 341 14.87 19.95 5.59
N ILE A 342 14.12 18.85 5.44
CA ILE A 342 14.57 17.48 5.74
C ILE A 342 15.71 17.06 4.80
N ALA A 343 15.60 17.37 3.50
CA ALA A 343 16.68 17.12 2.55
C ALA A 343 17.98 17.87 2.90
N ASN A 344 17.86 19.02 3.57
CA ASN A 344 18.97 19.83 4.08
C ASN A 344 19.44 19.42 5.49
N GLY A 345 18.88 18.33 6.05
CA GLY A 345 19.31 17.77 7.33
C GLY A 345 18.67 18.42 8.56
N ASN A 346 17.66 19.28 8.39
CA ASN A 346 16.88 19.79 9.52
C ASN A 346 15.84 18.74 9.96
N PRO A 347 15.58 18.60 11.27
CA PRO A 347 14.58 17.68 11.76
C PRO A 347 13.17 18.11 11.32
N SER A 348 12.30 17.13 11.08
CA SER A 348 10.86 17.38 10.92
C SER A 348 10.30 18.08 12.17
N PRO A 349 9.29 18.96 12.04
CA PRO A 349 8.56 19.48 13.19
C PRO A 349 8.11 18.34 14.11
N THR A 350 8.26 18.50 15.42
CA THR A 350 7.92 17.46 16.42
C THR A 350 6.46 17.04 16.34
N ASP A 351 5.58 17.98 16.03
CA ASP A 351 4.14 17.75 15.91
C ASP A 351 3.78 16.90 14.68
N TRP A 352 4.75 16.65 13.79
CA TRP A 352 4.59 15.80 12.60
C TRP A 352 5.39 14.49 12.73
N ALA A 353 6.15 14.33 13.81
CA ALA A 353 6.99 13.17 14.06
C ALA A 353 6.19 12.10 14.82
N HIS A 354 5.24 11.48 14.13
CA HIS A 354 4.45 10.35 14.67
C HIS A 354 5.19 9.01 14.66
N SER A 355 6.48 9.01 14.29
CA SER A 355 7.16 7.77 13.94
C SER A 355 7.32 6.82 15.11
N SER A 356 6.76 5.62 14.96
CA SER A 356 6.97 4.50 15.88
C SER A 356 8.35 3.83 15.69
N VAL A 357 9.16 4.29 14.74
CA VAL A 357 10.51 3.77 14.48
C VAL A 357 11.56 4.85 14.62
N SER A 358 12.68 4.47 15.24
CA SER A 358 13.85 5.33 15.38
C SER A 358 14.57 5.50 14.04
N THR A 359 15.01 6.73 13.77
CA THR A 359 15.89 7.18 12.67
C THR A 359 16.81 6.13 12.05
N PHE A 360 17.09 6.24 10.74
CA PHE A 360 18.03 5.37 10.01
C PHE A 360 19.31 5.02 10.81
N LYS A 361 19.67 3.72 10.82
CA LYS A 361 20.78 3.12 11.60
C LYS A 361 20.63 3.16 13.13
N VAL A 362 19.53 3.69 13.66
CA VAL A 362 19.18 3.57 15.08
C VAL A 362 18.34 2.31 15.25
N ARG A 363 18.62 1.54 16.29
CA ARG A 363 17.83 0.35 16.61
C ARG A 363 16.52 0.77 17.25
N TYR A 364 15.42 0.21 16.76
CA TYR A 364 14.12 0.33 17.43
C TYR A 364 14.26 -0.04 18.91
N THR A 365 13.74 0.84 19.76
CA THR A 365 13.67 0.69 21.21
C THR A 365 12.19 0.75 21.58
N PRO A 366 11.64 -0.24 22.30
CA PRO A 366 10.23 -0.21 22.64
C PRO A 366 9.91 0.98 23.56
N PRO A 367 8.69 1.55 23.45
CA PRO A 367 8.29 2.72 24.25
C PRO A 367 8.26 2.44 25.76
N LEU A 368 7.97 1.19 26.14
CA LEU A 368 8.01 0.70 27.52
C LEU A 368 8.70 -0.67 27.59
N PRO A 369 9.36 -1.00 28.71
CA PRO A 369 9.86 -2.34 28.98
C PRO A 369 8.71 -3.33 29.19
N ASP A 370 9.00 -4.62 29.01
CA ASP A 370 8.13 -5.75 29.40
C ASP A 370 6.70 -5.77 28.83
N LEU A 371 6.49 -5.13 27.67
CA LEU A 371 5.23 -5.22 26.93
C LEU A 371 4.91 -6.68 26.56
N SER A 372 3.63 -7.05 26.67
CA SER A 372 3.13 -8.31 26.10
C SER A 372 3.41 -8.37 24.59
N ILE A 373 3.42 -9.56 23.98
CA ILE A 373 3.67 -9.70 22.54
C ILE A 373 2.71 -8.82 21.73
N SER A 374 1.41 -8.86 22.05
CA SER A 374 0.39 -8.07 21.37
C SER A 374 0.62 -6.56 21.52
N HIS A 375 0.95 -6.09 22.73
CA HIS A 375 1.28 -4.68 22.97
C HIS A 375 2.57 -4.28 22.24
N SER A 376 3.57 -5.17 22.18
CA SER A 376 4.84 -4.90 21.53
C SER A 376 4.75 -4.79 20.00
N VAL A 377 3.80 -5.50 19.38
CA VAL A 377 3.47 -5.40 17.96
C VAL A 377 2.68 -4.12 17.69
N GLU A 378 1.70 -3.82 18.55
CA GLU A 378 0.92 -2.58 18.47
C GLU A 378 1.80 -1.33 18.64
N ALA A 379 2.84 -1.39 19.46
CA ALA A 379 3.85 -0.33 19.59
C ALA A 379 4.61 -0.03 18.29
N LEU A 380 4.62 -0.95 17.32
CA LEU A 380 5.22 -0.76 16.00
C LEU A 380 4.26 -0.09 15.01
N VAL A 381 3.00 0.14 15.36
CA VAL A 381 2.00 0.76 14.49
C VAL A 381 2.13 2.27 14.54
N GLU A 382 2.22 2.90 13.37
CA GLU A 382 2.28 4.38 13.26
C GLU A 382 0.96 4.99 13.74
N GLY A 383 1.05 6.03 14.57
CA GLY A 383 -0.11 6.73 15.12
C GLY A 383 -0.87 5.98 16.22
N SER A 384 -0.41 4.79 16.64
CA SER A 384 -1.00 4.08 17.78
C SER A 384 -0.61 4.75 19.09
N GLU A 385 -1.55 4.89 20.04
CA GLU A 385 -1.26 5.38 21.39
C GLU A 385 -0.17 4.53 22.08
N MET A 386 -0.14 3.22 21.80
CA MET A 386 0.89 2.32 22.32
C MET A 386 2.31 2.71 21.89
N SER A 387 2.47 3.27 20.68
CA SER A 387 3.77 3.72 20.16
C SER A 387 4.26 5.02 20.81
N LEU A 388 3.33 5.79 21.38
CA LEU A 388 3.59 7.10 21.98
C LEU A 388 3.90 7.03 23.47
N LEU A 389 3.62 5.91 24.14
CA LEU A 389 3.89 5.73 25.56
C LEU A 389 5.35 6.06 25.91
N ARG A 390 5.57 6.70 27.07
CA ARG A 390 6.90 7.00 27.62
C ARG A 390 6.95 6.63 29.11
N GLU A 391 8.07 6.06 29.54
CA GLU A 391 8.29 5.61 30.93
C GLU A 391 8.08 6.72 31.98
N GLY A 392 8.38 7.98 31.64
CA GLY A 392 8.23 9.13 32.54
C GLY A 392 6.78 9.56 32.80
N GLU A 393 5.86 9.37 31.86
CA GLU A 393 4.46 9.83 31.99
C GLU A 393 3.64 8.95 32.94
N LEU A 394 3.98 7.66 33.04
CA LEU A 394 3.38 6.73 34.00
C LEU A 394 3.82 7.01 35.45
N LEU A 395 5.08 7.40 35.65
CA LEU A 395 5.62 7.71 36.98
C LEU A 395 5.11 9.05 37.53
N ASP A 396 4.88 10.04 36.66
CA ASP A 396 4.41 11.36 37.07
C ASP A 396 2.92 11.33 37.49
N ALA A 397 2.11 10.47 36.87
CA ALA A 397 0.75 10.19 37.30
C ALA A 397 0.71 9.50 38.68
N TYR A 398 1.65 8.59 38.95
CA TYR A 398 1.71 7.85 40.21
C TYR A 398 2.25 8.67 41.39
N SER A 399 3.18 9.60 41.12
CA SER A 399 3.83 10.39 42.17
C SER A 399 3.00 11.61 42.64
N ARG A 400 2.10 12.13 41.81
CA ARG A 400 1.26 13.30 42.14
C ARG A 400 -0.04 12.96 42.88
N PHE A 401 -0.55 11.75 42.75
CA PHE A 401 -1.86 11.35 43.27
C PHE A 401 -1.74 10.15 44.21
N GLY A 402 -1.22 10.41 45.41
CA GLY A 402 -1.21 9.47 46.52
C GLY A 402 -2.58 9.26 47.18
N ASP A 403 -3.69 9.60 46.53
CA ASP A 403 -5.03 9.35 47.06
C ASP A 403 -6.07 9.21 45.93
N LEU A 404 -6.98 8.27 46.16
CA LEU A 404 -7.99 7.78 45.24
C LEU A 404 -9.12 8.81 45.09
N SER A 405 -9.61 9.00 43.86
CA SER A 405 -10.82 9.76 43.46
C SER A 405 -10.68 11.25 43.07
N ILE A 406 -9.94 11.54 42.00
CA ILE A 406 -10.24 12.72 41.16
C ILE A 406 -10.16 12.32 39.68
N ASN A 407 -11.16 12.77 38.93
CA ASN A 407 -11.38 12.56 37.49
C ASN A 407 -10.30 13.28 36.65
N ILE A 408 -9.11 12.69 36.60
CA ILE A 408 -8.03 13.07 35.69
C ILE A 408 -8.01 11.96 34.63
N GLY A 409 -8.07 12.33 33.35
CA GLY A 409 -8.07 11.38 32.23
C GLY A 409 -7.06 10.26 32.50
N SER A 410 -7.54 9.02 32.46
CA SER A 410 -6.81 7.83 32.89
C SER A 410 -5.35 7.90 32.49
N PRO A 411 -4.38 7.65 33.39
CA PRO A 411 -2.98 7.58 32.99
C PRO A 411 -2.88 6.61 31.83
N MET A 412 -2.23 7.03 30.75
CA MET A 412 -2.20 6.26 29.51
C MET A 412 -1.37 5.00 29.75
N THR A 413 -2.01 3.93 30.20
CA THR A 413 -1.39 2.62 30.45
C THR A 413 -1.37 1.79 29.17
N PRO A 414 -0.51 0.78 29.07
CA PRO A 414 -0.56 -0.19 27.97
C PRO A 414 -1.95 -0.81 27.77
N GLU A 415 -2.66 -1.11 28.86
CA GLU A 415 -4.01 -1.69 28.81
C GLU A 415 -5.02 -0.68 28.26
N TYR A 416 -4.93 0.58 28.67
CA TYR A 416 -5.79 1.64 28.14
C TYR A 416 -5.54 1.83 26.64
N ALA A 417 -4.28 2.01 26.24
CA ALA A 417 -3.90 2.18 24.83
C ALA A 417 -4.31 0.97 23.98
N TRP A 418 -4.18 -0.25 24.51
CA TRP A 418 -4.64 -1.46 23.83
C TRP A 418 -6.16 -1.48 23.67
N ALA A 419 -6.93 -1.18 24.72
CA ALA A 419 -8.40 -1.19 24.66
C ALA A 419 -8.96 -0.15 23.68
N HIS A 420 -8.30 1.01 23.57
CA HIS A 420 -8.73 2.15 22.74
C HIS A 420 -8.12 2.16 21.33
N ARG A 421 -7.24 1.19 21.01
CA ARG A 421 -6.67 1.05 19.67
C ARG A 421 -7.78 0.93 18.62
N GLU A 422 -7.50 1.41 17.41
CA GLU A 422 -8.41 1.22 16.27
C GLU A 422 -8.50 -0.27 15.89
N GLY A 423 -9.70 -0.78 15.65
CA GLY A 423 -9.91 -2.10 15.06
C GLY A 423 -9.51 -2.11 13.58
N ARG A 424 -9.38 -3.30 12.98
CA ARG A 424 -8.97 -3.42 11.57
C ARG A 424 -9.89 -2.66 10.62
N ARG A 425 -11.21 -2.68 10.85
CA ARG A 425 -12.17 -1.96 10.01
C ARG A 425 -11.87 -0.47 9.99
N THR A 426 -11.58 0.13 11.14
CA THR A 426 -11.25 1.56 11.25
C THR A 426 -9.89 1.86 10.64
N ARG A 427 -8.86 1.05 10.93
CA ARG A 427 -7.51 1.19 10.35
C ARG A 427 -7.52 1.22 8.82
N TYR A 428 -8.34 0.36 8.22
CA TYR A 428 -8.52 0.30 6.77
C TYR A 428 -9.72 1.15 6.28
N GLN A 429 -10.26 2.04 7.10
CA GLN A 429 -11.31 3.02 6.74
C GLN A 429 -12.61 2.41 6.18
N GLY A 430 -13.00 1.24 6.71
CA GLY A 430 -14.14 0.46 6.24
C GLY A 430 -13.93 -0.13 4.85
N GLN A 431 -12.79 0.14 4.22
CA GLN A 431 -12.39 -0.42 2.94
C GLN A 431 -11.63 -1.71 3.21
N ARG A 432 -11.85 -2.76 2.41
CA ARG A 432 -10.94 -3.91 2.37
C ARG A 432 -9.73 -3.65 1.45
N VAL A 433 -9.20 -2.41 1.37
CA VAL A 433 -7.88 -2.17 0.74
C VAL A 433 -6.78 -3.01 1.43
N GLY A 434 -6.98 -3.37 2.70
CA GLY A 434 -6.11 -4.27 3.47
C GLY A 434 -6.30 -5.77 3.23
N GLY A 435 -7.17 -6.20 2.30
CA GLY A 435 -7.43 -7.61 2.05
C GLY A 435 -6.30 -8.35 1.31
N THR A 436 -5.29 -7.62 0.84
CA THR A 436 -4.22 -8.19 0.02
C THR A 436 -2.90 -7.56 0.41
N VAL A 437 -2.46 -7.85 1.64
CA VAL A 437 -1.09 -7.57 2.04
C VAL A 437 -0.23 -8.72 1.55
N ALA A 438 0.68 -8.45 0.63
CA ALA A 438 1.75 -9.38 0.33
C ALA A 438 2.81 -9.21 1.42
N VAL A 439 2.77 -10.08 2.43
CA VAL A 439 3.84 -10.20 3.42
C VAL A 439 4.79 -11.28 2.93
N HIS A 440 5.98 -10.88 2.53
CA HIS A 440 7.06 -11.80 2.25
C HIS A 440 8.22 -11.41 3.16
N PHE A 441 8.81 -12.34 3.93
CA PHE A 441 10.27 -12.37 3.96
C PHE A 441 10.96 -13.58 4.58
N ILE A 442 12.18 -13.76 4.08
CA ILE A 442 13.10 -14.87 4.32
C ILE A 442 14.16 -14.54 5.39
N LYS A 443 14.37 -13.26 5.76
CA LYS A 443 15.50 -12.88 6.63
C LYS A 443 15.30 -13.27 8.10
N LYS A 444 14.10 -13.12 8.69
CA LYS A 444 13.79 -13.53 10.09
C LYS A 444 12.31 -13.90 10.32
N HIS A 445 11.99 -15.17 10.52
CA HIS A 445 10.60 -15.62 10.77
C HIS A 445 9.76 -14.78 11.75
N VAL A 446 10.37 -14.23 12.80
CA VAL A 446 9.68 -13.38 13.79
C VAL A 446 9.04 -12.16 13.15
N TRP A 447 9.72 -11.43 12.27
CA TRP A 447 9.13 -10.21 11.69
C TRP A 447 7.98 -10.52 10.73
N PHE A 448 7.95 -11.72 10.15
CA PHE A 448 6.86 -12.15 9.29
C PHE A 448 5.60 -12.32 10.15
N LEU A 449 5.76 -12.95 11.32
CA LEU A 449 4.69 -13.12 12.29
C LEU A 449 4.26 -11.78 12.90
N GLU A 450 5.18 -10.89 13.27
CA GLU A 450 4.84 -9.53 13.75
C GLU A 450 4.06 -8.75 12.69
N THR A 451 4.48 -8.83 11.42
CA THR A 451 3.82 -8.14 10.31
C THR A 451 2.44 -8.73 10.02
N ALA A 452 2.31 -10.05 10.02
CA ALA A 452 1.01 -10.71 9.90
C ALA A 452 0.10 -10.32 11.07
N LEU A 453 0.60 -10.33 12.31
CA LEU A 453 -0.15 -9.93 13.49
C LEU A 453 -0.63 -8.48 13.43
N ALA A 454 0.19 -7.57 12.90
CA ALA A 454 -0.18 -6.17 12.77
C ALA A 454 -1.19 -5.92 11.65
N LEU A 455 -0.93 -6.46 10.45
CA LEU A 455 -1.64 -6.06 9.23
C LEU A 455 -2.81 -6.99 8.85
N LEU A 456 -2.70 -8.27 9.16
CA LEU A 456 -3.62 -9.31 8.69
C LEU A 456 -4.50 -9.87 9.80
N GLU A 457 -3.91 -10.09 10.96
CA GLU A 457 -4.61 -10.60 12.14
C GLU A 457 -5.17 -9.46 13.00
N GLY A 458 -6.03 -9.82 13.95
CA GLY A 458 -6.65 -8.89 14.87
C GLY A 458 -8.14 -8.68 14.60
N ASP A 459 -8.81 -8.11 15.58
CA ASP A 459 -10.25 -7.94 15.56
C ASP A 459 -10.68 -6.89 14.53
N GLU A 460 -11.79 -7.15 13.83
CA GLU A 460 -12.39 -6.17 12.91
C GLU A 460 -12.80 -4.89 13.65
N ARG A 461 -13.09 -4.99 14.94
CA ARG A 461 -13.42 -3.87 15.83
C ARG A 461 -12.70 -4.03 17.17
N SER A 462 -12.28 -2.93 17.78
CA SER A 462 -11.72 -2.94 19.14
C SER A 462 -12.82 -3.02 20.20
N GLU A 463 -12.42 -3.34 21.44
CA GLU A 463 -13.34 -3.36 22.59
C GLU A 463 -14.03 -2.02 22.79
N HIS A 464 -13.27 -0.92 22.63
CA HIS A 464 -13.79 0.44 22.70
C HIS A 464 -14.81 0.74 21.59
N GLU A 465 -14.50 0.39 20.34
CA GLU A 465 -15.43 0.57 19.22
C GLU A 465 -16.72 -0.23 19.41
N MET A 466 -16.61 -1.46 19.94
CA MET A 466 -17.77 -2.29 20.27
C MET A 466 -18.63 -1.69 21.38
N PHE A 467 -18.01 -1.04 22.37
CA PHE A 467 -18.72 -0.36 23.45
C PHE A 467 -19.45 0.89 22.93
N GLN A 468 -18.78 1.74 22.15
CA GLN A 468 -19.40 2.93 21.53
C GLN A 468 -20.59 2.57 20.65
N ASP A 469 -20.49 1.53 19.82
CA ASP A 469 -21.60 1.08 18.97
C ASP A 469 -22.83 0.64 19.80
N ARG A 470 -22.60 0.00 20.95
CA ARG A 470 -23.69 -0.39 21.86
C ARG A 470 -24.34 0.82 22.51
N GLU A 471 -23.56 1.79 22.95
CA GLU A 471 -24.10 3.04 23.50
C GLU A 471 -24.90 3.81 22.43
N ASN A 472 -24.36 3.93 21.22
CA ASN A 472 -25.06 4.58 20.10
C ASN A 472 -26.35 3.84 19.73
N ALA A 473 -26.35 2.50 19.70
CA ALA A 473 -27.57 1.72 19.46
C ALA A 473 -28.61 1.90 20.58
N ASN A 474 -28.17 2.01 21.84
CA ASN A 474 -29.05 2.30 22.97
C ASN A 474 -29.63 3.72 22.91
N LEU A 475 -28.86 4.71 22.44
CA LEU A 475 -29.33 6.08 22.24
C LEU A 475 -30.35 6.17 21.09
N VAL A 476 -30.08 5.53 19.95
CA VAL A 476 -31.00 5.50 18.80
C VAL A 476 -32.31 4.79 19.17
N SER A 477 -32.24 3.68 19.93
CA SER A 477 -33.44 2.99 20.40
C SER A 477 -34.23 3.81 21.44
N ALA A 478 -33.56 4.62 22.26
CA ALA A 478 -34.23 5.55 23.16
C ALA A 478 -34.94 6.70 22.42
N GLU A 479 -34.33 7.24 21.35
CA GLU A 479 -34.94 8.27 20.50
C GLU A 479 -36.17 7.73 19.73
N THR A 480 -36.10 6.53 19.16
CA THR A 480 -37.27 5.92 18.49
C THR A 480 -38.44 5.67 19.44
N ASN A 481 -38.16 5.35 20.71
CA ASN A 481 -39.21 5.17 21.73
C ASN A 481 -39.86 6.50 22.16
N LEU A 482 -39.13 7.63 22.06
CA LEU A 482 -39.67 8.96 22.33
C LEU A 482 -40.58 9.44 21.20
N ASP A 483 -40.23 9.15 19.94
CA ASP A 483 -41.06 9.47 18.76
C ASP A 483 -42.37 8.65 18.74
N ASP A 484 -42.32 7.36 19.11
CA ASP A 484 -43.52 6.53 19.23
C ASP A 484 -44.44 6.97 20.40
N ALA A 485 -43.85 7.47 21.50
CA ALA A 485 -44.62 8.04 22.61
C ALA A 485 -45.28 9.39 22.26
N ALA A 486 -44.63 10.21 21.41
CA ALA A 486 -45.20 11.46 20.92
C ALA A 486 -46.38 11.23 19.95
N LEU A 487 -46.36 10.14 19.17
CA LEU A 487 -47.47 9.75 18.27
C LEU A 487 -48.69 9.17 19.00
N LEU A 488 -48.51 8.66 20.22
CA LEU A 488 -49.61 8.13 21.06
C LEU A 488 -50.23 9.18 22.00
N GLY A 489 -49.68 10.40 22.05
CA GLY A 489 -50.11 11.45 22.98
C GLY A 489 -51.36 12.25 22.58
N ASP A 490 -51.86 12.13 21.35
CA ASP A 490 -52.87 13.06 20.80
C ASP A 490 -54.27 12.44 20.56
N SER A 491 -54.62 11.38 21.30
CA SER A 491 -55.91 10.67 21.11
C SER A 491 -56.71 10.47 22.40
N ASN A 492 -56.89 11.53 23.20
CA ASN A 492 -57.84 11.49 24.33
C ASN A 492 -58.50 12.85 24.63
N LEU A 493 -59.30 13.36 23.69
CA LEU A 493 -60.37 14.32 24.00
C LEU A 493 -61.54 14.08 23.04
N LEU A 494 -62.49 13.23 23.43
CA LEU A 494 -63.90 13.27 23.01
C LEU A 494 -64.71 12.31 23.91
N HIS A 495 -65.32 12.88 24.95
CA HIS A 495 -66.32 12.20 25.79
C HIS A 495 -67.62 11.95 24.99
N PRO A 496 -68.28 10.78 25.11
CA PRO A 496 -69.64 10.60 24.60
C PRO A 496 -70.69 10.99 25.65
N VAL A 497 -71.69 11.73 25.18
CA VAL A 497 -72.90 12.14 25.91
C VAL A 497 -73.85 10.94 26.04
N HIS A 498 -74.30 10.69 27.26
CA HIS A 498 -75.28 9.66 27.63
C HIS A 498 -76.70 10.12 27.25
N ASP A 499 -77.47 9.30 26.51
CA ASP A 499 -78.90 9.48 26.31
C ASP A 499 -79.64 8.21 26.79
N PRO A 500 -80.61 8.28 27.72
CA PRO A 500 -81.30 7.11 28.25
C PRO A 500 -82.72 7.01 27.70
N SER A 501 -83.06 5.96 26.96
CA SER A 501 -84.46 5.52 26.88
C SER A 501 -84.67 4.10 26.33
N ILE A 502 -85.48 3.37 27.12
CA ILE A 502 -86.45 2.30 26.80
C ILE A 502 -86.02 0.83 27.04
N PRO A 503 -86.76 0.08 27.90
CA PRO A 503 -86.52 -1.32 28.22
C PRO A 503 -87.37 -2.28 27.37
N THR A 504 -86.81 -3.41 26.94
CA THR A 504 -87.06 -4.80 27.38
C THR A 504 -86.47 -5.75 26.36
#